data_AF-A0A7C5NUC8-F1
#
_entry.id   AF-A0A7C5NUC8-F1
#
_cell.length_a   1.000
_cell.length_b   1.000
_cell.length_c   1.000
_cell.angle_alpha   90.00
_cell.angle_beta   90.00
_cell.angle_gamma   90.00
#
_symmetry.space_group_name_H-M   'P 1'
#
loop_
_entity.id
_entity.type
_entity.pdbx_description
1 polymer ?
#
loop_
_entity_poly.entity_id
_entity_poly.type
_entity_poly.pdbx_seq_one_letter_code
_entity_poly.pdbx_strand_id
1 'polypeptide(L)'
;FRNSDFSFNTPSEVSEKFQPVAKLHVPFPISWADEERDLTAWLGNELQDEAFDKLYKLEEKVMDCGDSFIQKDWEYLQTSDHFYYMCTKWFSDGDVHKYFNPYGSPYEAFINYMNVLSDFEIRVEDCIAQKGEYLPEEYKEYLPNEYKEYLPAKSAGKAKQNFKKDSKAVKKTSGALIFDRLLDLTDSELKEFLKKFDKETIFSAFYNADEKLKGKIRKNISKQMSQRLDRFNPKKSKISKKLIENAKQRVRYRIKKDIIL
;
A
#
# COMPACT_ATOMS: atom_id res chain seq x y z
N PHE A 1 -17.36 -18.73 -43.24
CA PHE A 1 -17.59 -19.85 -42.31
C PHE A 1 -18.68 -20.83 -42.75
N ARG A 2 -19.82 -20.40 -43.34
CA ARG A 2 -20.90 -21.34 -43.74
C ARG A 2 -20.53 -22.37 -44.82
N ASN A 3 -19.45 -22.13 -45.58
CA ASN A 3 -18.96 -23.01 -46.65
C ASN A 3 -17.47 -23.34 -46.45
N SER A 4 -17.04 -23.62 -45.21
CA SER A 4 -15.65 -24.00 -44.90
C SER A 4 -15.59 -25.13 -43.88
N ASP A 5 -14.52 -25.91 -43.92
CA ASP A 5 -14.25 -27.00 -42.96
C ASP A 5 -13.75 -26.52 -41.59
N PHE A 6 -13.76 -25.22 -41.33
CA PHE A 6 -13.38 -24.66 -40.03
C PHE A 6 -14.51 -24.82 -39.00
N SER A 7 -14.19 -25.41 -37.85
CA SER A 7 -15.04 -25.47 -36.67
C SER A 7 -14.48 -24.63 -35.53
N PHE A 8 -15.35 -24.07 -34.70
CA PHE A 8 -14.99 -23.50 -33.41
C PHE A 8 -15.13 -24.58 -32.36
N ASN A 9 -14.09 -24.80 -31.57
CA ASN A 9 -14.10 -25.79 -30.50
C ASN A 9 -13.51 -25.21 -29.22
N THR A 10 -14.00 -25.66 -28.08
CA THR A 10 -13.41 -25.35 -26.78
C THR A 10 -12.12 -26.17 -26.57
N PRO A 11 -11.21 -25.74 -25.68
CA PRO A 11 -10.01 -26.53 -25.36
C PRO A 11 -10.31 -27.98 -24.96
N SER A 12 -11.38 -28.21 -24.19
CA SER A 12 -11.83 -29.54 -23.77
C SER A 12 -12.27 -30.40 -24.97
N GLU A 13 -13.11 -29.84 -25.85
CA GLU A 13 -13.55 -30.54 -27.07
C GLU A 13 -12.37 -30.90 -27.99
N VAL A 14 -11.38 -30.01 -28.11
CA VAL A 14 -10.17 -30.27 -28.90
C VAL A 14 -9.39 -31.44 -28.28
N SER A 15 -9.23 -31.47 -26.95
CA SER A 15 -8.52 -32.55 -26.26
C SER A 15 -9.20 -33.92 -26.37
N GLU A 16 -10.53 -33.95 -26.44
CA GLU A 16 -11.30 -35.19 -26.60
C GLU A 16 -11.27 -35.69 -28.05
N LYS A 17 -11.30 -34.75 -29.01
CA LYS A 17 -11.41 -35.06 -30.44
C LYS A 17 -10.08 -35.43 -31.09
N PHE A 18 -8.97 -34.83 -30.65
CA PHE A 18 -7.67 -34.97 -31.32
C PHE A 18 -6.63 -35.63 -30.42
N GLN A 19 -5.79 -36.46 -31.03
CA GLN A 19 -4.65 -37.06 -30.33
C GLN A 19 -3.44 -36.11 -30.34
N PRO A 20 -2.72 -35.95 -29.20
CA PRO A 20 -1.52 -35.13 -29.16
C PRO A 20 -0.41 -35.76 -30.02
N VAL A 21 0.22 -34.95 -30.88
CA VAL A 21 1.27 -35.41 -31.81
C VAL A 21 2.66 -35.43 -31.17
N ALA A 22 2.94 -34.48 -30.28
CA ALA A 22 4.21 -34.34 -29.60
C ALA A 22 4.07 -33.60 -28.27
N LYS A 23 5.08 -33.72 -27.41
CA LYS A 23 5.18 -32.94 -26.18
C LYS A 23 5.94 -31.65 -26.46
N LEU A 24 5.42 -30.53 -25.97
CA LEU A 24 6.14 -29.27 -25.91
C LEU A 24 6.86 -29.19 -24.56
N HIS A 25 8.18 -29.02 -24.58
CA HIS A 25 9.00 -28.90 -23.37
C HIS A 25 9.34 -27.43 -23.12
N VAL A 26 8.88 -26.88 -21.99
CA VAL A 26 9.06 -25.47 -21.61
C VAL A 26 9.73 -25.44 -20.23
N PRO A 27 11.08 -25.46 -20.17
CA PRO A 27 11.81 -25.63 -18.90
C PRO A 27 11.85 -24.38 -18.03
N PHE A 28 11.56 -23.20 -18.59
CA PHE A 28 11.58 -21.93 -17.91
C PHE A 28 10.22 -21.25 -18.04
N PRO A 29 9.77 -20.47 -17.04
CA PRO A 29 8.59 -19.65 -17.19
C PRO A 29 8.72 -18.68 -18.37
N ILE A 30 7.67 -18.60 -19.17
CA ILE A 30 7.57 -17.68 -20.31
C ILE A 30 6.29 -16.88 -20.19
N SER A 31 6.23 -15.75 -20.88
CA SER A 31 5.04 -14.93 -20.97
C SER A 31 4.69 -14.61 -22.41
N TRP A 32 3.43 -14.21 -22.62
CA TRP A 32 3.00 -13.65 -23.91
C TRP A 32 3.24 -12.13 -23.98
N ALA A 33 3.65 -11.50 -22.88
CA ALA A 33 3.95 -10.08 -22.83
C ALA A 33 5.36 -9.81 -23.35
N ASP A 34 5.53 -8.61 -23.92
CA ASP A 34 6.78 -8.05 -24.46
C ASP A 34 7.56 -8.95 -25.45
N GLU A 35 8.46 -8.38 -26.25
CA GLU A 35 9.20 -9.13 -27.28
C GLU A 35 10.00 -10.30 -26.71
N GLU A 36 10.52 -10.16 -25.49
CA GLU A 36 11.42 -11.12 -24.85
C GLU A 36 10.70 -12.40 -24.37
N ARG A 37 9.36 -12.38 -24.28
CA ARG A 37 8.51 -13.54 -23.89
C ARG A 37 8.93 -14.21 -22.59
N ASP A 38 9.44 -13.43 -21.64
CA ASP A 38 9.93 -13.90 -20.35
C ASP A 38 9.21 -13.18 -19.19
N LEU A 39 9.75 -13.31 -17.96
CA LEU A 39 9.18 -12.73 -16.75
C LEU A 39 9.58 -11.28 -16.50
N THR A 40 10.43 -10.68 -17.33
CA THR A 40 11.04 -9.37 -17.03
C THR A 40 10.05 -8.20 -17.05
N ALA A 41 8.82 -8.41 -17.53
CA ALA A 41 7.73 -7.44 -17.37
C ALA A 41 7.22 -7.34 -15.92
N TRP A 42 7.43 -8.38 -15.09
CA TRP A 42 7.00 -8.42 -13.68
C TRP A 42 8.14 -8.57 -12.69
N LEU A 43 9.27 -9.18 -13.09
CA LEU A 43 10.47 -9.41 -12.28
C LEU A 43 11.72 -9.13 -13.13
N GLY A 44 11.87 -7.87 -13.55
CA GLY A 44 12.97 -7.43 -14.40
C GLY A 44 13.77 -6.26 -13.85
N ASN A 45 13.43 -5.75 -12.66
CA ASN A 45 14.14 -4.65 -12.02
C ASN A 45 14.05 -4.69 -10.48
N GLU A 46 14.92 -3.93 -9.81
CA GLU A 46 15.04 -3.93 -8.35
C GLU A 46 13.75 -3.54 -7.59
N LEU A 47 12.90 -2.68 -8.17
CA LEU A 47 11.63 -2.28 -7.52
C LEU A 47 10.67 -3.45 -7.46
N GLN A 48 10.57 -4.19 -8.57
CA GLN A 48 9.75 -5.37 -8.71
C GLN A 48 10.22 -6.49 -7.78
N ASP A 49 11.53 -6.77 -7.81
CA ASP A 49 12.15 -7.82 -6.99
C ASP A 49 11.97 -7.51 -5.48
N GLU A 50 12.22 -6.28 -5.05
CA GLU A 50 12.04 -5.87 -3.64
C GLU A 50 10.58 -5.97 -3.19
N ALA A 51 9.63 -5.54 -4.03
CA ALA A 51 8.20 -5.63 -3.74
C ALA A 51 7.73 -7.08 -3.64
N PHE A 52 8.19 -7.94 -4.56
CA PHE A 52 7.88 -9.36 -4.60
C PHE A 52 8.45 -10.08 -3.38
N ASP A 53 9.74 -9.92 -3.11
CA ASP A 53 10.41 -10.57 -1.97
C ASP A 53 9.81 -10.14 -0.63
N LYS A 54 9.48 -8.85 -0.47
CA LYS A 54 8.87 -8.35 0.76
C LYS A 54 7.46 -8.85 0.95
N LEU A 55 6.70 -9.03 -0.13
CA LEU A 55 5.42 -9.69 -0.06
C LEU A 55 5.68 -11.10 0.47
N TYR A 56 6.29 -12.00 -0.32
CA TYR A 56 6.44 -13.43 -0.01
C TYR A 56 7.12 -13.75 1.32
N LYS A 57 7.96 -12.87 1.88
CA LYS A 57 8.47 -12.99 3.27
C LYS A 57 7.38 -13.04 4.35
N LEU A 58 6.16 -12.61 4.05
CA LEU A 58 5.02 -12.66 4.96
C LEU A 58 4.18 -13.95 4.80
N GLU A 59 4.47 -14.82 3.84
CA GLU A 59 3.65 -16.00 3.52
C GLU A 59 3.37 -16.87 4.75
N GLU A 60 4.42 -17.33 5.44
CA GLU A 60 4.28 -18.17 6.64
C GLU A 60 3.41 -17.48 7.71
N LYS A 61 3.63 -16.17 7.91
CA LYS A 61 2.90 -15.37 8.89
C LYS A 61 1.42 -15.21 8.54
N VAL A 62 1.11 -15.02 7.26
CA VAL A 62 -0.26 -14.93 6.75
C VAL A 62 -0.99 -16.26 6.92
N MET A 63 -0.31 -17.37 6.65
CA MET A 63 -0.89 -18.71 6.83
C MET A 63 -1.13 -19.01 8.32
N ASP A 64 -0.16 -18.70 9.18
CA ASP A 64 -0.23 -18.93 10.63
C ASP A 64 -1.33 -18.12 11.32
N CYS A 65 -1.64 -16.93 10.81
CA CYS A 65 -2.60 -16.03 11.45
C CYS A 65 -4.06 -16.51 11.35
N GLY A 66 -4.38 -17.34 10.35
CA GLY A 66 -5.69 -17.98 10.18
C GLY A 66 -6.88 -17.03 9.94
N ASP A 67 -6.65 -15.73 9.71
CA ASP A 67 -7.70 -14.75 9.43
C ASP A 67 -8.02 -14.68 7.94
N SER A 68 -9.29 -14.90 7.58
CA SER A 68 -9.75 -14.95 6.19
C SER A 68 -9.61 -13.63 5.45
N PHE A 69 -9.67 -12.47 6.13
CA PHE A 69 -9.47 -11.17 5.50
C PHE A 69 -7.99 -10.93 5.21
N ILE A 70 -7.11 -11.26 6.14
CA ILE A 70 -5.66 -11.14 5.94
C ILE A 70 -5.21 -12.04 4.80
N GLN A 71 -5.69 -13.28 4.73
CA GLN A 71 -5.42 -14.17 3.61
C GLN A 71 -5.96 -13.62 2.29
N LYS A 72 -7.16 -13.02 2.31
CA LYS A 72 -7.74 -12.45 1.10
C LYS A 72 -7.00 -11.21 0.59
N ASP A 73 -6.63 -10.32 1.49
CA ASP A 73 -5.82 -9.14 1.15
C ASP A 73 -4.44 -9.56 0.60
N TRP A 74 -3.86 -10.63 1.15
CA TRP A 74 -2.63 -11.23 0.64
C TRP A 74 -2.77 -11.76 -0.79
N GLU A 75 -3.87 -12.42 -1.13
CA GLU A 75 -4.16 -12.84 -2.52
C GLU A 75 -4.22 -11.63 -3.46
N TYR A 76 -4.89 -10.55 -3.05
CA TYR A 76 -4.98 -9.36 -3.89
C TYR A 76 -3.65 -8.66 -4.09
N LEU A 77 -2.80 -8.60 -3.06
CA LEU A 77 -1.46 -8.03 -3.18
C LEU A 77 -0.55 -8.84 -4.14
N GLN A 78 -0.87 -10.10 -4.42
CA GLN A 78 -0.15 -10.93 -5.41
C GLN A 78 -0.60 -10.67 -6.86
N THR A 79 -1.58 -9.80 -7.11
CA THR A 79 -2.06 -9.50 -8.46
C THR A 79 -0.90 -9.01 -9.33
N SER A 80 -0.69 -9.65 -10.48
CA SER A 80 0.45 -9.41 -11.36
C SER A 80 0.56 -7.95 -11.81
N ASP A 81 -0.57 -7.26 -11.98
CA ASP A 81 -0.63 -5.85 -12.38
C ASP A 81 0.17 -4.93 -11.45
N HIS A 82 0.23 -5.23 -10.15
CA HIS A 82 1.04 -4.45 -9.21
C HIS A 82 2.52 -4.40 -9.62
N PHE A 83 3.10 -5.56 -9.94
CA PHE A 83 4.49 -5.66 -10.38
C PHE A 83 4.66 -5.13 -11.80
N TYR A 84 3.68 -5.36 -12.67
CA TYR A 84 3.67 -4.82 -14.03
C TYR A 84 3.74 -3.29 -14.03
N TYR A 85 2.99 -2.61 -13.15
CA TYR A 85 3.01 -1.15 -13.04
C TYR A 85 4.34 -0.58 -12.56
N MET A 86 5.21 -1.41 -11.94
CA MET A 86 6.57 -1.06 -11.53
C MET A 86 7.61 -1.38 -12.61
N CYS A 87 7.20 -1.82 -13.79
CA CYS A 87 8.10 -2.11 -14.90
C CYS A 87 8.77 -0.83 -15.41
N THR A 88 10.10 -0.83 -15.51
CA THR A 88 10.88 0.29 -16.03
C THR A 88 11.24 0.14 -17.51
N LYS A 89 10.72 -0.88 -18.20
CA LYS A 89 10.97 -1.06 -19.63
C LYS A 89 10.22 0.03 -20.42
N TRP A 90 10.98 0.93 -21.03
CA TRP A 90 10.45 1.99 -21.89
C TRP A 90 10.43 1.60 -23.37
N PHE A 91 11.20 0.58 -23.77
CA PHE A 91 11.52 0.28 -25.16
C PHE A 91 10.73 -0.87 -25.80
N SER A 92 10.05 -1.72 -25.01
CA SER A 92 9.44 -2.96 -25.54
C SER A 92 7.95 -2.87 -25.90
N ASP A 93 7.25 -1.82 -25.45
CA ASP A 93 5.89 -1.41 -25.87
C ASP A 93 5.43 -0.29 -24.91
N GLY A 94 6.25 0.77 -24.79
CA GLY A 94 6.10 1.80 -23.74
C GLY A 94 4.74 2.51 -23.72
N ASP A 95 3.95 2.42 -24.80
CA ASP A 95 2.57 2.88 -24.86
C ASP A 95 1.60 1.89 -24.17
N VAL A 96 1.74 0.57 -24.35
CA VAL A 96 0.88 -0.44 -23.70
C VAL A 96 1.07 -0.43 -22.18
N HIS A 97 2.31 -0.26 -21.72
CA HIS A 97 2.65 -0.09 -20.31
C HIS A 97 2.09 1.22 -19.70
N LYS A 98 1.78 2.24 -20.52
CA LYS A 98 1.07 3.45 -20.09
C LYS A 98 -0.44 3.36 -20.20
N TYR A 99 -0.96 2.60 -21.18
CA TYR A 99 -2.40 2.51 -21.47
C TYR A 99 -3.21 1.99 -20.27
N PHE A 100 -2.62 1.14 -19.43
CA PHE A 100 -3.30 0.49 -18.30
C PHE A 100 -2.68 0.80 -16.92
N ASN A 101 -1.75 1.75 -16.81
CA ASN A 101 -1.10 2.08 -15.54
C ASN A 101 -1.77 3.30 -14.88
N PRO A 102 -2.38 3.16 -13.69
CA PRO A 102 -3.03 4.27 -13.00
C PRO A 102 -2.03 5.26 -12.37
N TYR A 103 -0.73 4.95 -12.39
CA TYR A 103 0.33 5.76 -11.79
C TYR A 103 1.10 6.55 -12.85
N GLY A 104 1.60 7.72 -12.48
CA GLY A 104 2.40 8.57 -13.38
C GLY A 104 3.81 8.05 -13.63
N SER A 105 4.28 7.09 -12.83
CA SER A 105 5.58 6.44 -13.01
C SER A 105 5.67 5.08 -12.29
N PRO A 106 6.60 4.20 -12.70
CA PRO A 106 6.91 2.96 -11.99
C PRO A 106 7.30 3.17 -10.51
N TYR A 107 7.97 4.29 -10.22
CA TYR A 107 8.34 4.66 -8.86
C TYR A 107 7.12 5.01 -8.00
N GLU A 108 6.12 5.67 -8.59
CA GLU A 108 4.89 5.99 -7.88
C GLU A 108 4.09 4.72 -7.58
N ALA A 109 4.00 3.80 -8.54
CA ALA A 109 3.40 2.48 -8.34
C ALA A 109 4.08 1.72 -7.20
N PHE A 110 5.43 1.66 -7.22
CA PHE A 110 6.22 1.03 -6.17
C PHE A 110 5.99 1.69 -4.81
N ILE A 111 6.07 3.01 -4.71
CA ILE A 111 5.84 3.73 -3.44
C ILE A 111 4.43 3.47 -2.92
N ASN A 112 3.42 3.47 -3.78
CA ASN A 112 2.05 3.18 -3.38
C ASN A 112 1.94 1.76 -2.81
N TYR A 113 2.39 0.77 -3.57
CA TYR A 113 2.40 -0.63 -3.18
C TYR A 113 3.15 -0.86 -1.86
N MET A 114 4.35 -0.30 -1.72
CA MET A 114 5.16 -0.43 -0.51
C MET A 114 4.52 0.21 0.73
N ASN A 115 3.73 1.28 0.56
CA ASN A 115 2.96 1.84 1.66
C ASN A 115 1.80 0.92 2.08
N VAL A 116 1.10 0.32 1.11
CA VAL A 116 0.02 -0.65 1.38
C VAL A 116 0.60 -1.89 2.03
N LEU A 117 1.68 -2.45 1.49
CA LEU A 117 2.36 -3.63 2.02
C LEU A 117 2.88 -3.40 3.44
N SER A 118 3.38 -2.20 3.75
CA SER A 118 3.80 -1.85 5.12
C SER A 118 2.63 -1.79 6.11
N ASP A 119 1.44 -1.35 5.68
CA ASP A 119 0.25 -1.38 6.52
C ASP A 119 -0.25 -2.82 6.69
N PHE A 120 -0.24 -3.60 5.60
CA PHE A 120 -0.57 -5.01 5.61
C PHE A 120 0.33 -5.81 6.56
N GLU A 121 1.65 -5.58 6.55
CA GLU A 121 2.61 -6.22 7.48
C GLU A 121 2.23 -5.95 8.93
N ILE A 122 1.83 -4.71 9.28
CA ILE A 122 1.37 -4.39 10.64
C ILE A 122 0.11 -5.17 10.99
N ARG A 123 -0.84 -5.30 10.05
CA ARG A 123 -2.07 -6.07 10.25
C ARG A 123 -1.79 -7.55 10.44
N VAL A 124 -0.86 -8.13 9.68
CA VAL A 124 -0.39 -9.53 9.85
C VAL A 124 0.25 -9.73 11.22
N GLU A 125 1.13 -8.82 11.65
CA GLU A 125 1.78 -8.89 12.97
C GLU A 125 0.78 -8.78 14.12
N ASP A 126 -0.19 -7.87 14.01
CA ASP A 126 -1.26 -7.79 15.00
C ASP A 126 -2.14 -9.04 14.97
N CYS A 127 -2.32 -9.67 13.79
CA CYS A 127 -3.03 -10.95 13.59
C CYS A 127 -2.40 -12.08 14.39
N ILE A 128 -1.11 -12.28 14.21
CA ILE A 128 -0.32 -13.26 14.97
C ILE A 128 -0.34 -12.92 16.47
N ALA A 129 -0.28 -11.64 16.83
CA ALA A 129 -0.30 -11.20 18.22
C ALA A 129 -1.70 -11.24 18.89
N GLN A 130 -2.74 -11.69 18.17
CA GLN A 130 -4.13 -11.77 18.64
C GLN A 130 -4.68 -10.43 19.22
N LYS A 131 -4.22 -9.30 18.68
CA LYS A 131 -4.70 -7.96 19.07
C LYS A 131 -5.90 -7.51 18.22
N GLY A 132 -7.10 -7.88 18.65
CA GLY A 132 -8.35 -7.21 18.23
C GLY A 132 -8.96 -7.68 16.91
N GLU A 133 -9.94 -6.93 16.40
CA GLU A 133 -10.55 -7.17 15.08
C GLU A 133 -9.66 -6.61 13.96
N TYR A 134 -9.29 -7.46 13.00
CA TYR A 134 -8.36 -7.14 11.90
C TYR A 134 -8.98 -6.37 10.73
N LEU A 135 -10.31 -6.24 10.77
CA LEU A 135 -11.08 -5.41 9.86
C LEU A 135 -11.82 -4.36 10.69
N PRO A 136 -11.35 -3.10 10.72
CA PRO A 136 -12.03 -2.06 11.47
C PRO A 136 -13.43 -1.81 10.91
N GLU A 137 -14.41 -1.56 11.78
CA GLU A 137 -15.83 -1.49 11.42
C GLU A 137 -16.16 -0.48 10.31
N GLU A 138 -15.38 0.60 10.24
CA GLU A 138 -15.46 1.62 9.19
C GLU A 138 -15.22 1.04 7.79
N TYR A 139 -14.38 0.02 7.65
CA TYR A 139 -14.07 -0.59 6.35
C TYR A 139 -15.14 -1.57 5.88
N LYS A 140 -15.97 -2.10 6.78
CA LYS A 140 -17.05 -3.05 6.43
C LYS A 140 -18.10 -2.43 5.51
N GLU A 141 -18.30 -1.12 5.58
CA GLU A 141 -19.21 -0.38 4.70
C GLU A 141 -18.67 -0.25 3.27
N TYR A 142 -17.34 -0.22 3.11
CA TYR A 142 -16.66 -0.03 1.82
C TYR A 142 -16.15 -1.35 1.21
N LEU A 143 -16.39 -2.49 1.87
CA LEU A 143 -16.00 -3.78 1.34
C LEU A 143 -16.73 -4.05 0.01
N PRO A 144 -15.98 -4.45 -1.05
CA PRO A 144 -16.60 -5.02 -2.23
C PRO A 144 -17.53 -6.18 -1.86
N ASN A 145 -18.61 -6.38 -2.62
CA ASN A 145 -19.60 -7.42 -2.29
C ASN A 145 -18.98 -8.81 -2.15
N GLU A 146 -17.91 -9.09 -2.90
CA GLU A 146 -17.10 -10.31 -2.86
C GLU A 146 -16.49 -10.59 -1.48
N TYR A 147 -16.22 -9.57 -0.67
CA TYR A 147 -15.66 -9.73 0.68
C TYR A 147 -16.67 -10.16 1.73
N LYS A 148 -17.98 -10.08 1.43
CA LYS A 148 -19.04 -10.42 2.40
C LYS A 148 -19.06 -11.90 2.79
N GLU A 149 -18.59 -12.77 1.90
CA GLU A 149 -18.48 -14.22 2.14
C GLU A 149 -17.40 -14.57 3.19
N TYR A 150 -16.40 -13.70 3.33
CA TYR A 150 -15.26 -13.92 4.22
C TYR A 150 -15.48 -13.35 5.64
N LEU A 151 -16.61 -12.69 5.90
CA LEU A 151 -16.96 -12.14 7.22
C LEU A 151 -17.08 -13.26 8.26
N PRO A 152 -16.55 -13.09 9.48
CA PRO A 152 -16.64 -14.12 10.49
C PRO A 152 -18.12 -14.29 10.84
N ALA A 153 -18.62 -15.52 10.81
CA ALA A 153 -19.94 -15.83 11.37
C ALA A 153 -19.94 -15.37 12.84
N LYS A 154 -20.94 -14.57 13.26
CA LYS A 154 -21.02 -14.00 14.61
C LYS A 154 -20.81 -15.08 15.68
N SER A 155 -19.60 -15.18 16.23
CA SER A 155 -19.31 -16.05 17.37
C SER A 155 -18.89 -15.20 18.57
N ALA A 156 -19.70 -15.33 19.61
CA ALA A 156 -19.53 -14.75 20.93
C ALA A 156 -18.27 -15.23 21.66
N GLY A 157 -17.78 -14.40 22.59
CA GLY A 157 -17.01 -14.89 23.75
C GLY A 157 -15.53 -14.51 23.77
N LYS A 158 -15.17 -13.64 24.73
CA LYS A 158 -13.81 -13.23 25.08
C LYS A 158 -12.94 -14.40 25.55
N ALA A 159 -11.65 -14.37 25.22
CA ALA A 159 -10.60 -14.89 26.10
C ALA A 159 -9.35 -14.00 26.01
N LYS A 160 -9.03 -13.30 27.11
CA LYS A 160 -7.75 -12.61 27.30
C LYS A 160 -6.76 -13.63 27.86
N GLN A 161 -5.58 -13.78 27.25
CA GLN A 161 -4.41 -14.35 27.93
C GLN A 161 -3.18 -13.45 27.77
N ASN A 162 -2.46 -13.31 28.88
CA ASN A 162 -1.31 -12.44 29.08
C ASN A 162 -0.04 -13.02 28.45
N PHE A 163 0.68 -12.28 27.61
CA PHE A 163 2.08 -12.56 27.33
C PHE A 163 2.96 -11.30 27.34
N LYS A 164 4.16 -11.47 27.92
CA LYS A 164 5.15 -10.44 28.23
C LYS A 164 5.82 -9.92 26.96
N LYS A 165 6.10 -8.60 26.96
CA LYS A 165 6.86 -7.88 25.93
C LYS A 165 8.30 -8.35 25.87
N ASP A 166 8.77 -8.60 24.65
CA ASP A 166 10.13 -8.24 24.27
C ASP A 166 10.11 -7.41 22.98
N SER A 167 10.77 -6.26 23.05
CA SER A 167 10.88 -5.26 22.01
C SER A 167 12.26 -5.33 21.37
N LYS A 168 12.36 -5.16 20.05
CA LYS A 168 13.52 -4.50 19.41
C LYS A 168 13.14 -3.92 18.05
N ALA A 169 13.89 -2.87 17.68
CA ALA A 169 13.47 -1.74 16.87
C ALA A 169 13.70 -1.91 15.37
N VAL A 170 12.82 -1.31 14.55
CA VAL A 170 13.12 -0.94 13.16
C VAL A 170 12.86 0.56 12.97
N LYS A 171 13.84 1.24 12.37
CA LYS A 171 14.02 2.70 12.33
C LYS A 171 13.16 3.39 11.26
N LYS A 172 12.80 4.63 11.59
CA LYS A 172 12.15 5.69 10.80
C LYS A 172 12.90 6.06 9.51
N THR A 173 12.26 6.00 8.33
CA THR A 173 12.72 6.83 7.17
C THR A 173 11.68 7.20 6.10
N SER A 174 10.46 6.67 6.03
CA SER A 174 9.51 7.03 4.94
C SER A 174 8.64 8.27 5.23
N GLY A 175 8.30 8.49 6.49
CA GLY A 175 7.32 9.51 6.88
C GLY A 175 7.79 10.97 6.81
N ALA A 176 9.09 11.24 6.64
CA ALA A 176 9.64 12.60 6.55
C ALA A 176 9.52 13.17 5.11
N LEU A 177 9.80 12.33 4.10
CA LEU A 177 9.87 12.70 2.69
C LEU A 177 8.57 13.30 2.13
N ILE A 178 7.41 12.88 2.64
CA ILE A 178 6.11 13.40 2.18
C ILE A 178 5.80 14.80 2.72
N PHE A 179 6.26 15.12 3.94
CA PHE A 179 6.06 16.44 4.52
C PHE A 179 7.00 17.48 3.92
N ASP A 180 8.14 17.04 3.37
CA ASP A 180 9.09 17.91 2.68
C ASP A 180 8.48 18.59 1.45
N ARG A 181 7.42 18.02 0.85
CA ARG A 181 6.64 18.67 -0.23
C ARG A 181 6.03 20.02 0.18
N LEU A 182 5.78 20.22 1.48
CA LEU A 182 5.32 21.51 2.01
C LEU A 182 6.41 22.60 1.93
N LEU A 183 7.67 22.20 1.78
CA LEU A 183 8.78 23.12 1.55
C LEU A 183 8.77 23.72 0.14
N ASP A 184 8.07 23.10 -0.81
CA ASP A 184 8.00 23.56 -2.20
C ASP A 184 6.87 24.60 -2.41
N LEU A 185 5.87 24.63 -1.52
CA LEU A 185 4.76 25.58 -1.58
C LEU A 185 5.17 27.02 -1.32
N THR A 186 4.52 27.99 -1.95
CA THR A 186 4.61 29.40 -1.56
C THR A 186 3.99 29.64 -0.18
N ASP A 187 4.33 30.76 0.47
CA ASP A 187 3.77 31.11 1.79
C ASP A 187 2.22 31.25 1.73
N SER A 188 1.68 31.74 0.60
CA SER A 188 0.24 31.86 0.41
C SER A 188 -0.45 30.50 0.32
N GLU A 189 0.10 29.59 -0.49
CA GLU A 189 -0.43 28.23 -0.66
C GLU A 189 -0.32 27.42 0.63
N LEU A 190 0.82 27.52 1.33
CA LEU A 190 1.00 26.84 2.61
C LEU A 190 0.03 27.36 3.67
N LYS A 191 -0.24 28.66 3.69
CA LYS A 191 -1.22 29.24 4.60
C LYS A 191 -2.63 28.77 4.30
N GLU A 192 -3.00 28.66 3.03
CA GLU A 192 -4.31 28.14 2.62
C GLU A 192 -4.45 26.64 2.90
N PHE A 193 -3.39 25.88 2.70
CA PHE A 193 -3.32 24.46 3.08
C PHE A 193 -3.50 24.27 4.59
N LEU A 194 -2.79 25.04 5.41
CA LEU A 194 -2.85 24.91 6.88
C LEU A 194 -4.21 25.30 7.47
N LYS A 195 -4.97 26.19 6.83
CA LYS A 195 -6.34 26.55 7.27
C LYS A 195 -7.31 25.37 7.26
N LYS A 196 -7.02 24.31 6.49
CA LYS A 196 -7.86 23.11 6.40
C LYS A 196 -7.80 22.22 7.65
N PHE A 197 -6.92 22.54 8.60
CA PHE A 197 -6.71 21.76 9.82
C PHE A 197 -6.98 22.57 11.06
N ASP A 198 -7.50 21.90 12.10
CA ASP A 198 -7.56 22.48 13.42
C ASP A 198 -6.15 22.65 14.03
N LYS A 199 -6.07 23.49 15.07
CA LYS A 199 -4.81 23.82 15.72
C LYS A 199 -4.13 22.58 16.31
N GLU A 200 -4.90 21.64 16.86
CA GLU A 200 -4.38 20.44 17.53
C GLU A 200 -3.74 19.46 16.55
N THR A 201 -4.31 19.34 15.35
CA THR A 201 -3.82 18.53 14.24
C THR A 201 -2.49 19.10 13.73
N ILE A 202 -2.40 20.41 13.54
CA ILE A 202 -1.14 21.07 13.15
C ILE A 202 -0.06 20.85 14.22
N PHE A 203 -0.38 21.05 15.50
CA PHE A 203 0.59 20.80 16.57
C PHE A 203 1.07 19.35 16.57
N SER A 204 0.14 18.42 16.53
CA SER A 204 0.44 16.99 16.66
C SER A 204 1.15 16.43 15.42
N ALA A 205 0.89 16.97 14.23
CA ALA A 205 1.57 16.57 13.01
C ALA A 205 3.02 17.08 12.94
N PHE A 206 3.25 18.34 13.33
CA PHE A 206 4.52 19.04 13.08
C PHE A 206 5.43 19.23 14.32
N TYR A 207 5.04 18.79 15.52
CA TYR A 207 5.86 19.05 16.72
C TYR A 207 7.30 18.50 16.64
N ASN A 208 7.48 17.38 15.94
CA ASN A 208 8.76 16.70 15.73
C ASN A 208 9.20 16.72 14.25
N ALA A 209 8.72 17.70 13.49
CA ALA A 209 9.29 18.02 12.18
C ALA A 209 10.73 18.52 12.36
N ASP A 210 11.55 18.41 11.30
CA ASP A 210 12.86 19.05 11.27
C ASP A 210 12.73 20.59 11.35
N GLU A 211 13.82 21.28 11.72
CA GLU A 211 13.79 22.73 11.92
C GLU A 211 13.51 23.52 10.64
N LYS A 212 13.80 22.96 9.45
CA LYS A 212 13.54 23.64 8.18
C LYS A 212 12.04 23.71 7.90
N LEU A 213 11.37 22.56 7.98
CA LEU A 213 9.92 22.45 7.86
C LEU A 213 9.21 23.17 9.00
N LYS A 214 9.64 22.97 10.24
CA LYS A 214 9.08 23.65 11.40
C LYS A 214 9.20 25.17 11.26
N GLY A 215 10.34 25.67 10.78
CA GLY A 215 10.56 27.09 10.47
C GLY A 215 9.58 27.64 9.44
N LYS A 216 9.35 26.92 8.34
CA LYS A 216 8.40 27.34 7.30
C LYS A 216 6.95 27.35 7.80
N ILE A 217 6.56 26.36 8.61
CA ILE A 217 5.25 26.29 9.25
C ILE A 217 5.07 27.45 10.24
N ARG A 218 6.08 27.77 11.07
CA ARG A 218 6.05 28.89 12.04
C ARG A 218 5.74 30.23 11.39
N LYS A 219 6.30 30.49 10.20
CA LYS A 219 6.10 31.73 9.44
C LYS A 219 4.66 31.89 8.95
N ASN A 220 3.95 30.77 8.75
CA ASN A 220 2.63 30.72 8.11
C ASN A 220 1.47 30.45 9.09
N ILE A 221 1.73 30.38 10.40
CA ILE A 221 0.74 30.27 11.47
C ILE A 221 0.74 31.49 12.40
N SER A 222 -0.27 31.62 13.26
CA SER A 222 -0.35 32.74 14.21
C SER A 222 0.81 32.74 15.22
N LYS A 223 1.22 33.93 15.70
CA LYS A 223 2.30 34.10 16.70
C LYS A 223 2.08 33.28 17.97
N GLN A 224 0.83 33.19 18.44
CA GLN A 224 0.45 32.39 19.60
C GLN A 224 0.60 30.88 19.34
N MET A 225 0.31 30.41 18.11
CA MET A 225 0.51 29.02 17.74
C MET A 225 1.98 28.68 17.57
N SER A 226 2.77 29.55 16.93
CA SER A 226 4.22 29.37 16.78
C SER A 226 4.91 29.14 18.13
N GLN A 227 4.63 29.99 19.13
CA GLN A 227 5.16 29.84 20.48
C GLN A 227 4.73 28.53 21.17
N ARG A 228 3.52 28.04 20.89
CA ARG A 228 3.00 26.80 21.46
C ARG A 228 3.61 25.57 20.81
N LEU A 229 3.93 25.60 19.51
CA LEU A 229 4.59 24.52 18.77
C LEU A 229 6.01 24.24 19.30
N ASP A 230 6.73 25.29 19.72
CA ASP A 230 8.09 25.18 20.26
C ASP A 230 8.14 24.64 21.68
N ARG A 231 7.12 24.94 22.48
CA ARG A 231 7.00 24.48 23.86
C ARG A 231 6.27 23.14 23.98
N PHE A 232 5.77 22.61 22.86
CA PHE A 232 4.97 21.40 22.85
C PHE A 232 5.84 20.17 23.11
N ASN A 233 5.64 19.54 24.26
CA ASN A 233 6.26 18.27 24.62
C ASN A 233 5.17 17.22 24.83
N PRO A 234 5.03 16.21 23.95
CA PRO A 234 3.97 15.20 24.05
C PRO A 234 4.05 14.36 25.33
N LYS A 235 5.23 14.26 25.96
CA LYS A 235 5.40 13.55 27.24
C LYS A 235 4.81 14.30 28.44
N LYS A 236 4.71 15.64 28.36
CA LYS A 236 4.12 16.47 29.42
C LYS A 236 2.62 16.71 29.22
N SER A 237 2.11 16.62 27.98
CA SER A 237 0.72 16.95 27.64
C SER A 237 -0.27 15.78 27.70
N LYS A 238 0.18 14.56 28.06
CA LYS A 238 -0.64 13.32 28.04
C LYS A 238 -1.31 13.01 26.69
N ILE A 239 -0.80 13.55 25.58
CA ILE A 239 -1.36 13.28 24.26
C ILE A 239 -0.93 11.87 23.80
N SER A 240 -1.91 11.05 23.39
CA SER A 240 -1.66 9.67 22.99
C SER A 240 -0.86 9.63 21.68
N LYS A 241 0.04 8.64 21.56
CA LYS A 241 0.77 8.39 20.30
C LYS A 241 -0.19 8.18 19.12
N LYS A 242 -1.37 7.62 19.39
CA LYS A 242 -2.45 7.42 18.42
C LYS A 242 -2.98 8.76 17.87
N LEU A 243 -3.19 9.77 18.72
CA LEU A 243 -3.65 11.09 18.27
C LEU A 243 -2.62 11.78 17.36
N ILE A 244 -1.33 11.64 17.71
CA ILE A 244 -0.22 12.16 16.90
C ILE A 244 -0.18 11.50 15.53
N GLU A 245 -0.33 10.18 15.47
CA GLU A 245 -0.29 9.47 14.20
C GLU A 245 -1.52 9.80 13.34
N ASN A 246 -2.71 9.86 13.94
CA ASN A 246 -3.93 10.29 13.25
C ASN A 246 -3.80 11.70 12.66
N ALA A 247 -3.21 12.63 13.41
CA ALA A 247 -2.97 13.99 12.92
C ALA A 247 -2.00 13.99 11.72
N LYS A 248 -0.91 13.19 11.78
CA LYS A 248 0.02 13.05 10.66
C LYS A 248 -0.66 12.44 9.45
N GLN A 249 -1.50 11.42 9.62
CA GLN A 249 -2.21 10.77 8.52
C GLN A 249 -3.19 11.73 7.83
N ARG A 250 -3.93 12.54 8.61
CA ARG A 250 -4.80 13.59 8.05
C ARG A 250 -4.03 14.59 7.19
N VAL A 251 -2.86 15.02 7.66
CA VAL A 251 -2.00 15.92 6.89
C VAL A 251 -1.45 15.23 5.64
N ARG A 252 -0.95 14.00 5.75
CA ARG A 252 -0.45 13.21 4.60
C ARG A 252 -1.51 13.03 3.51
N TYR A 253 -2.75 12.72 3.89
CA TYR A 253 -3.86 12.55 2.95
C TYR A 253 -4.10 13.82 2.13
N ARG A 254 -4.12 14.98 2.80
CA ARG A 254 -4.31 16.27 2.13
C ARG A 254 -3.10 16.68 1.28
N ILE A 255 -1.87 16.33 1.68
CA ILE A 255 -0.70 16.54 0.82
C ILE A 255 -0.88 15.75 -0.49
N LYS A 256 -1.28 14.48 -0.40
CA LYS A 256 -1.54 13.66 -1.60
C LYS A 256 -2.66 14.25 -2.46
N LYS A 257 -3.76 14.69 -1.83
CA LYS A 257 -4.95 15.17 -2.53
C LYS A 257 -4.83 16.57 -3.15
N ASP A 258 -4.16 17.50 -2.46
CA ASP A 258 -4.24 18.92 -2.80
C ASP A 258 -2.91 19.48 -3.36
N ILE A 259 -1.82 18.69 -3.35
CA ILE A 259 -0.47 19.13 -3.76
C ILE A 259 0.13 18.19 -4.82
N ILE A 260 -0.11 16.88 -4.72
CA ILE A 260 0.47 15.88 -5.62
C ILE A 260 -0.47 15.59 -6.80
N LEU A 261 -1.76 15.42 -6.53
CA LEU A 261 -2.84 15.31 -7.52
C LEU A 261 -3.34 16.70 -7.93
#